data_AF-A0A7Y0R202-F1
#
_entry.id   AF-A0A7Y0R202-F1
#
_cell.length_a   1.000
_cell.length_b   1.000
_cell.length_c   1.000
_cell.angle_alpha   90.00
_cell.angle_beta   90.00
_cell.angle_gamma   90.00
#
_symmetry.space_group_name_H-M   'P 1'
#
loop_
_entity.id
_entity.type
_entity.pdbx_description
1 polymer ?
#
loop_
_entity_poly.entity_id
_entity_poly.type
_entity_poly.pdbx_seq_one_letter_code
_entity_poly.pdbx_strand_id
1 'polypeptide(L)'
;EEQSAEALEKGVWAGIIAALIGIVAMTMIATSLGKVLTNLVERFKDAAQGEGDLTYRMEVKGKDETAQLAHWFNTFLARIQEMLLTVMATADQVDKNASEGQARAAASRDQLNVQVNEVNSLATAINEMSATAQEVANSAVQAA
;
A
#
# COMPACT_ATOMS: atom_id res chain seq x y z
N GLU A 1 13.08 -7.19 79.08
CA GLU A 1 11.77 -6.79 78.49
C GLU A 1 11.87 -5.57 77.57
N GLU A 2 12.58 -4.49 77.95
CA GLU A 2 12.72 -3.30 77.08
C GLU A 2 13.40 -3.58 75.73
N GLN A 3 14.51 -4.34 75.71
CA GLN A 3 15.22 -4.65 74.46
C GLN A 3 14.37 -5.46 73.45
N SER A 4 13.46 -6.31 73.92
CA SER A 4 12.53 -7.04 73.05
C SER A 4 11.43 -6.15 72.47
N ALA A 5 10.99 -5.13 73.21
CA ALA A 5 9.97 -4.18 72.75
C ALA A 5 10.52 -3.25 71.64
N GLU A 6 11.74 -2.73 71.80
CA GLU A 6 12.39 -1.91 70.77
C GLU A 6 12.64 -2.69 69.46
N ALA A 7 13.00 -3.98 69.57
CA ALA A 7 13.23 -4.82 68.40
C ALA A 7 11.93 -5.08 67.62
N LEU A 8 10.81 -5.27 68.32
CA LEU A 8 9.49 -5.43 67.70
C LEU A 8 9.04 -4.14 66.99
N GLU A 9 9.23 -2.97 67.61
CA GLU A 9 8.87 -1.69 67.01
C GLU A 9 9.66 -1.41 65.71
N LYS A 10 10.98 -1.64 65.73
CA LYS A 10 11.84 -1.50 64.55
C LYS A 10 11.45 -2.47 63.43
N GLY A 11 11.06 -3.70 63.77
CA GLY A 11 10.57 -4.70 62.82
C GLY A 11 9.27 -4.28 62.13
N VAL A 12 8.33 -3.69 62.88
CA VAL A 12 7.07 -3.18 62.33
C VAL A 12 7.32 -2.03 61.35
N TRP A 13 8.16 -1.06 61.72
CA TRP A 13 8.51 0.06 60.82
C TRP A 13 9.21 -0.41 59.55
N ALA A 14 10.15 -1.35 59.65
CA ALA A 14 10.81 -1.94 58.50
C ALA A 14 9.80 -2.64 57.56
N GLY A 15 8.84 -3.37 58.13
CA GLY A 15 7.75 -4.01 57.38
C GLY A 15 6.85 -3.00 56.65
N ILE A 16 6.48 -1.90 57.31
CA ILE A 16 5.67 -0.83 56.70
C ILE A 16 6.42 -0.17 55.56
N ILE A 17 7.71 0.17 55.73
CA ILE A 17 8.51 0.80 54.68
C ILE A 17 8.66 -0.15 53.48
N ALA A 18 8.94 -1.44 53.72
CA ALA A 18 9.04 -2.43 52.65
C ALA A 18 7.71 -2.58 51.89
N ALA A 19 6.58 -2.61 52.61
CA ALA A 19 5.25 -2.67 52.00
C ALA A 19 4.95 -1.42 51.15
N LEU A 20 5.28 -0.22 51.66
CA LEU A 20 5.12 1.03 50.92
C LEU A 20 5.94 1.04 49.62
N ILE A 21 7.21 0.64 49.69
CA ILE A 21 8.09 0.54 48.51
C ILE A 21 7.50 -0.47 47.50
N GLY A 22 7.03 -1.62 47.97
CA GLY A 22 6.39 -2.63 47.12
C GLY A 22 5.16 -2.11 46.41
N ILE A 23 4.28 -1.37 47.11
CA ILE A 23 3.09 -0.75 46.53
C ILE A 23 3.48 0.29 45.48
N VAL A 24 4.46 1.15 45.76
CA VAL A 24 4.95 2.15 44.81
C VAL A 24 5.55 1.49 43.56
N ALA A 25 6.36 0.45 43.72
CA ALA A 25 6.94 -0.29 42.60
C ALA A 25 5.86 -0.97 41.74
N MET A 26 4.90 -1.66 42.36
CA MET A 26 3.80 -2.31 41.65
C MET A 26 2.94 -1.30 40.86
N THR A 27 2.61 -0.17 41.47
CA THR A 27 1.81 0.88 40.80
C THR A 27 2.56 1.53 39.64
N MET A 28 3.86 1.77 39.76
CA MET A 28 4.67 2.26 38.63
C MET A 28 4.70 1.27 37.46
N ILE A 29 4.90 -0.02 37.72
CA ILE A 29 4.94 -1.05 36.68
C ILE A 29 3.56 -1.18 36.01
N ALA A 30 2.49 -1.29 36.81
CA ALA A 30 1.13 -1.43 36.30
C ALA A 30 0.69 -0.25 35.43
N THR A 31 1.02 0.98 35.84
CA THR A 31 0.68 2.18 35.06
C THR A 31 1.53 2.31 33.79
N SER A 32 2.81 1.94 33.82
CA SER A 32 3.67 1.93 32.63
C SER A 32 3.15 0.93 31.60
N LEU A 33 2.89 -0.31 32.01
CA LEU A 33 2.39 -1.37 31.13
C LEU A 33 1.00 -1.04 30.59
N GLY A 34 0.10 -0.55 31.47
CA GLY A 34 -1.24 -0.13 31.08
C GLY A 34 -1.22 0.95 30.00
N LYS A 35 -0.37 1.97 30.13
CA LYS A 35 -0.24 3.03 29.12
C LYS A 35 0.21 2.50 27.76
N VAL A 36 1.19 1.61 27.72
CA VAL A 36 1.68 1.03 26.46
C VAL A 36 0.60 0.20 25.77
N LEU A 37 -0.11 -0.66 26.54
CA LEU A 37 -1.17 -1.50 26.00
C LEU A 37 -2.38 -0.68 25.52
N THR A 38 -2.82 0.31 26.29
CA THR A 38 -3.91 1.19 25.87
C THR A 38 -3.54 1.95 24.59
N ASN A 39 -2.31 2.46 24.48
CA ASN A 39 -1.85 3.13 23.27
C ASN A 39 -1.86 2.17 22.07
N LEU A 40 -1.37 0.93 22.24
CA LEU A 40 -1.43 -0.09 21.18
C LEU A 40 -2.86 -0.36 20.72
N VAL A 41 -3.78 -0.57 21.66
CA VAL A 41 -5.20 -0.84 21.34
C VAL A 41 -5.82 0.33 20.59
N GLU A 42 -5.59 1.56 21.03
CA GLU A 42 -6.08 2.76 20.34
C GLU A 42 -5.50 2.86 18.93
N ARG A 43 -4.20 2.59 18.74
CA ARG A 43 -3.58 2.66 17.40
C ARG A 43 -4.02 1.55 16.47
N PHE A 44 -4.21 0.33 16.98
CA PHE A 44 -4.83 -0.73 16.19
C PHE A 44 -6.28 -0.41 15.85
N LYS A 45 -7.03 0.21 16.77
CA LYS A 45 -8.39 0.66 16.52
C LYS A 45 -8.43 1.77 15.47
N ASP A 46 -7.53 2.74 15.53
CA ASP A 46 -7.40 3.81 14.53
C ASP A 46 -7.02 3.22 13.16
N ALA A 47 -6.09 2.26 13.12
CA ALA A 47 -5.71 1.55 11.90
C ALA A 47 -6.84 0.69 11.31
N ALA A 48 -7.73 0.16 12.15
CA ALA A 48 -8.82 -0.72 11.72
C ALA A 48 -10.16 -0.01 11.46
N GLN A 49 -10.45 1.09 12.15
CA GLN A 49 -11.76 1.76 12.16
C GLN A 49 -11.70 3.24 11.73
N GLY A 50 -10.53 3.89 11.79
CA GLY A 50 -10.37 5.31 11.49
C GLY A 50 -9.84 5.60 10.08
N GLU A 51 -9.25 6.79 9.90
CA GLU A 51 -8.55 7.19 8.66
C GLU A 51 -7.21 6.44 8.43
N GLY A 52 -6.80 5.59 9.39
CA GLY A 52 -5.63 4.74 9.23
C GLY A 52 -4.32 5.50 9.11
N ASP A 53 -4.06 6.48 9.99
CA ASP A 53 -2.77 7.18 10.02
C ASP A 53 -1.63 6.24 10.45
N LEU A 54 -1.01 5.61 9.45
CA LEU A 54 0.12 4.72 9.65
C LEU A 54 1.43 5.46 9.94
N THR A 55 1.46 6.80 9.94
CA THR A 55 2.69 7.58 10.16
C THR A 55 3.11 7.62 11.63
N TYR A 56 2.18 7.32 12.54
CA TYR A 56 2.48 7.25 13.97
C TYR A 56 3.54 6.20 14.28
N ARG A 57 4.38 6.50 15.27
CA ARG A 57 5.38 5.57 15.81
C ARG A 57 5.30 5.60 17.33
N MET A 58 5.30 4.41 17.92
CA MET A 58 5.41 4.25 19.36
C MET A 58 6.82 4.58 19.84
N GLU A 59 6.90 5.23 20.98
CA GLU A 59 8.17 5.51 21.63
C GLU A 59 8.76 4.21 22.21
N VAL A 60 9.99 3.88 21.80
CA VAL A 60 10.70 2.71 22.30
C VAL A 60 11.55 3.13 23.50
N LYS A 61 11.02 2.94 24.71
CA LYS A 61 11.72 3.22 25.97
C LYS A 61 12.01 1.92 26.73
N GLY A 62 13.22 1.82 27.28
CA GLY A 62 13.63 0.66 28.08
C GLY A 62 14.24 -0.46 27.24
N LYS A 63 14.39 -1.65 27.86
CA LYS A 63 14.96 -2.86 27.24
C LYS A 63 14.14 -4.12 27.57
N ASP A 64 12.92 -3.92 28.07
CA ASP A 64 12.01 -4.99 28.45
C ASP A 64 11.12 -5.42 27.28
N GLU A 65 10.20 -6.32 27.55
CA GLU A 65 9.23 -6.86 26.58
C GLU A 65 8.32 -5.76 26.01
N THR A 66 8.05 -4.69 26.76
CA THR A 66 7.20 -3.58 26.30
C THR A 66 7.92 -2.74 25.25
N ALA A 67 9.23 -2.53 25.42
CA ALA A 67 10.08 -1.89 24.42
C ALA A 67 10.17 -2.71 23.13
N GLN A 68 10.29 -4.03 23.25
CA GLN A 68 10.31 -4.94 22.10
C GLN A 68 8.97 -4.93 21.35
N LEU A 69 7.85 -4.90 22.06
CA LEU A 69 6.52 -4.81 21.45
C LEU A 69 6.33 -3.52 20.65
N ALA A 70 6.73 -2.37 21.23
CA ALA A 70 6.72 -1.09 20.52
C ALA A 70 7.60 -1.09 19.27
N HIS A 71 8.79 -1.71 19.36
CA HIS A 71 9.69 -1.86 18.22
C HIS A 71 9.05 -2.68 17.09
N TRP A 72 8.52 -3.86 17.39
CA TRP A 72 7.91 -4.73 16.37
C TRP A 72 6.63 -4.15 15.80
N PHE A 73 5.85 -3.42 16.60
CA PHE A 73 4.69 -2.67 16.11
C PHE A 73 5.10 -1.60 15.08
N ASN A 74 6.14 -0.81 15.37
CA ASN A 74 6.66 0.18 14.43
C ASN A 74 7.17 -0.47 13.13
N THR A 75 7.87 -1.60 13.23
CA THR A 75 8.34 -2.38 12.08
C THR A 75 7.18 -2.91 11.24
N PHE A 76 6.13 -3.43 11.88
CA PHE A 76 4.93 -3.89 11.22
C PHE A 76 4.22 -2.75 10.47
N LEU A 77 4.01 -1.59 11.10
CA LEU A 77 3.43 -0.43 10.43
C LEU A 77 4.26 0.05 9.24
N ALA A 78 5.59 0.07 9.36
CA ALA A 78 6.47 0.44 8.26
C ALA A 78 6.29 -0.50 7.05
N ARG A 79 6.13 -1.81 7.29
CA ARG A 79 5.87 -2.79 6.22
C ARG A 79 4.51 -2.59 5.56
N ILE A 80 3.47 -2.26 6.34
CA ILE A 80 2.17 -1.92 5.76
C ILE A 80 2.29 -0.68 4.87
N GLN A 81 2.97 0.37 5.33
CA GLN A 81 3.18 1.59 4.54
C GLN A 81 3.92 1.31 3.22
N GLU A 82 5.01 0.55 3.26
CA GLU A 82 5.78 0.16 2.07
C GLU A 82 4.91 -0.61 1.06
N MET A 83 4.07 -1.52 1.57
CA MET A 83 3.14 -2.29 0.75
C MET A 83 2.07 -1.39 0.10
N LEU A 84 1.50 -0.44 0.86
CA LEU A 84 0.53 0.51 0.34
C LEU A 84 1.14 1.43 -0.72
N LEU A 85 2.35 1.94 -0.51
CA LEU A 85 3.08 2.74 -1.50
C LEU A 85 3.30 1.95 -2.80
N THR A 86 3.62 0.66 -2.68
CA THR A 86 3.78 -0.23 -3.84
C THR A 86 2.46 -0.43 -4.58
N VAL A 87 1.35 -0.61 -3.86
CA VAL A 87 0.01 -0.72 -4.45
C VAL A 87 -0.38 0.57 -5.17
N MET A 88 -0.13 1.73 -4.57
CA MET A 88 -0.40 3.03 -5.19
C MET A 88 0.42 3.23 -6.47
N ALA A 89 1.72 2.92 -6.43
CA ALA A 89 2.59 3.01 -7.61
C ALA A 89 2.14 2.05 -8.72
N THR A 90 1.69 0.85 -8.35
CA THR A 90 1.15 -0.13 -9.31
C THR A 90 -0.15 0.38 -9.94
N ALA A 91 -1.04 0.97 -9.15
CA ALA A 91 -2.29 1.54 -9.65
C ALA A 91 -2.04 2.70 -10.63
N ASP A 92 -1.10 3.60 -10.33
CA ASP A 92 -0.68 4.68 -11.22
C ASP A 92 -0.08 4.15 -12.53
N GLN A 93 0.72 3.09 -12.46
CA GLN A 93 1.27 2.44 -13.65
C GLN A 93 0.19 1.80 -14.51
N VAL A 94 -0.82 1.17 -13.90
CA VAL A 94 -1.97 0.60 -14.62
C VAL A 94 -2.77 1.71 -15.33
N ASP A 95 -3.02 2.84 -14.66
CA ASP A 95 -3.71 3.99 -15.25
C ASP A 95 -2.96 4.56 -16.46
N LYS A 96 -1.65 4.77 -16.31
CA LYS A 96 -0.77 5.20 -17.43
C LYS A 96 -0.82 4.23 -18.61
N ASN A 97 -0.68 2.94 -18.34
CA ASN A 97 -0.73 1.91 -19.38
C ASN A 97 -2.09 1.87 -20.08
N ALA A 98 -3.20 2.06 -19.35
CA ALA A 98 -4.54 2.13 -19.92
C ALA A 98 -4.71 3.36 -20.82
N SER A 99 -4.22 4.53 -20.37
CA SER A 99 -4.24 5.77 -21.15
C SER A 99 -3.41 5.65 -22.44
N GLU A 100 -2.18 5.10 -22.35
CA GLU A 100 -1.36 4.81 -23.52
C GLU A 100 -2.03 3.82 -24.47
N GLY A 101 -2.65 2.77 -23.94
CA GLY A 101 -3.40 1.79 -24.72
C GLY A 101 -4.55 2.44 -25.49
N GLN A 102 -5.30 3.34 -24.85
CA GLN A 102 -6.37 4.10 -25.49
C GLN A 102 -5.84 4.99 -26.62
N ALA A 103 -4.73 5.70 -26.39
CA ALA A 103 -4.10 6.53 -27.41
C ALA A 103 -3.63 5.71 -28.62
N ARG A 104 -3.01 4.55 -28.39
CA ARG A 104 -2.60 3.63 -29.45
C ARG A 104 -3.79 3.06 -30.22
N ALA A 105 -4.88 2.73 -29.53
CA ALA A 105 -6.10 2.25 -30.18
C ALA A 105 -6.72 3.33 -31.08
N ALA A 106 -6.72 4.59 -30.65
CA ALA A 106 -7.18 5.71 -31.46
C ALA A 106 -6.31 5.90 -32.71
N ALA A 107 -4.98 5.92 -32.56
CA ALA A 107 -4.06 6.03 -33.70
C ALA A 107 -4.22 4.86 -34.70
N SER A 108 -4.40 3.64 -34.18
CA SER A 108 -4.64 2.45 -35.02
C SER A 108 -5.95 2.56 -35.80
N ARG A 109 -7.01 3.10 -35.19
CA ARG A 109 -8.27 3.37 -35.89
C ARG A 109 -8.10 4.38 -37.03
N ASP A 110 -7.32 5.44 -36.82
CA ASP A 110 -7.05 6.42 -37.86
C ASP A 110 -6.24 5.81 -39.01
N GLN A 111 -5.25 4.97 -38.69
CA GLN A 111 -4.46 4.25 -39.70
C GLN A 111 -5.30 3.25 -40.49
N LEU A 112 -6.24 2.55 -39.84
CA LEU A 112 -7.19 1.68 -40.52
C LEU A 112 -8.11 2.45 -41.47
N ASN A 113 -8.56 3.66 -41.11
CA ASN A 113 -9.34 4.51 -42.02
C ASN A 113 -8.54 4.88 -43.28
N VAL A 114 -7.25 5.21 -43.13
CA VAL A 114 -6.36 5.45 -44.27
C VAL A 114 -6.23 4.21 -45.13
N GLN A 115 -6.03 3.04 -44.52
CA GLN A 115 -5.88 1.79 -45.25
C GLN A 115 -7.16 1.38 -46.00
N VAL A 116 -8.35 1.63 -45.43
CA VAL A 116 -9.62 1.42 -46.12
C VAL A 116 -9.73 2.30 -47.37
N ASN A 117 -9.30 3.57 -47.29
CA ASN A 117 -9.29 4.46 -48.44
C ASN A 117 -8.32 3.98 -49.54
N GLU A 118 -7.14 3.50 -49.15
CA GLU A 118 -6.16 2.94 -50.08
C GLU A 118 -6.69 1.69 -50.80
N VAL A 119 -7.36 0.79 -50.07
CA VAL A 119 -8.01 -0.40 -50.64
C VAL A 119 -9.12 -0.01 -51.62
N ASN A 120 -9.93 1.00 -51.29
CA ASN A 120 -10.95 1.50 -52.22
C ASN A 120 -10.32 2.07 -53.49
N SER A 121 -9.24 2.84 -53.38
CA SER A 121 -8.52 3.38 -54.55
C SER A 121 -7.93 2.25 -55.40
N LEU A 122 -7.39 1.21 -54.77
CA LEU A 122 -6.86 0.04 -55.47
C LEU A 122 -7.98 -0.70 -56.22
N ALA A 123 -9.14 -0.88 -55.61
CA ALA A 123 -10.29 -1.50 -56.26
C ALA A 123 -10.77 -0.69 -57.48
N THR A 124 -10.74 0.65 -57.40
CA THR A 124 -11.00 1.52 -58.55
C THR A 124 -9.97 1.29 -59.65
N ALA A 125 -8.67 1.29 -59.33
CA ALA A 125 -7.61 1.06 -60.31
C ALA A 125 -7.70 -0.33 -60.97
N ILE A 126 -8.10 -1.37 -60.23
CA ILE A 126 -8.35 -2.70 -60.78
C ILE A 126 -9.53 -2.69 -61.75
N ASN A 127 -10.62 -2.00 -61.43
CA ASN A 127 -11.76 -1.86 -62.34
C ASN A 127 -11.35 -1.14 -63.64
N GLU A 128 -10.60 -0.04 -63.53
CA GLU A 128 -10.08 0.68 -64.70
C GLU A 128 -9.16 -0.21 -65.55
N MET A 129 -8.22 -0.91 -64.90
CA MET A 129 -7.29 -1.82 -65.58
C MET A 129 -8.03 -2.98 -66.26
N SER A 130 -9.09 -3.52 -65.63
CA SER A 130 -9.95 -4.54 -66.22
C SER A 130 -10.69 -4.02 -67.45
N ALA A 131 -11.18 -2.77 -67.41
CA ALA A 131 -11.80 -2.13 -68.55
C ALA A 131 -10.80 -1.93 -69.70
N THR A 132 -9.59 -1.42 -69.41
CA THR A 132 -8.52 -1.28 -70.41
C THR A 132 -8.12 -2.62 -71.01
N ALA A 133 -7.99 -3.68 -70.21
CA ALA A 133 -7.67 -5.01 -70.71
C ALA A 133 -8.77 -5.55 -71.66
N GLN A 134 -10.04 -5.30 -71.35
CA GLN A 134 -11.15 -5.65 -72.23
C GLN A 134 -11.14 -4.85 -73.53
N GLU A 135 -10.82 -3.56 -73.48
CA GLU A 135 -10.66 -2.70 -74.65
C GLU A 135 -9.53 -3.19 -75.58
N VAL A 136 -8.39 -3.57 -75.00
CA VAL A 136 -7.25 -4.14 -75.73
C VAL A 136 -7.62 -5.46 -76.38
N ALA A 137 -8.30 -6.36 -75.65
CA ALA A 137 -8.77 -7.63 -76.19
C ALA A 137 -9.75 -7.44 -77.36
N ASN A 138 -10.72 -6.54 -77.22
CA ASN A 138 -11.67 -6.22 -78.29
C ASN A 138 -10.96 -5.63 -79.53
N SER A 139 -9.98 -4.76 -79.32
CA SER A 139 -9.18 -4.17 -80.40
C SER A 139 -8.36 -5.22 -81.15
N ALA A 140 -7.78 -6.19 -80.43
CA ALA A 140 -7.05 -7.31 -81.03
C ALA A 140 -7.96 -8.22 -81.87
N VAL A 141 -9.21 -8.46 -81.44
CA VAL A 141 -10.21 -9.22 -82.21
C VAL A 141 -10.64 -8.47 -83.48
N GLN A 142 -10.81 -7.15 -83.42
CA GLN A 142 -11.14 -6.34 -84.61
C GLN A 142 -10.00 -6.25 -85.62
N ALA A 143 -8.75 -6.38 -85.18
CA ALA A 143 -7.57 -6.30 -86.03
C ALA A 143 -7.19 -7.63 -86.71
N ALA A 144 -7.77 -8.75 -86.27
CA ALA A 144 -7.58 -10.10 -86.83
C ALA A 144 -8.53 -10.38 -87.99
#